data_AF-A0A1F6Q3V9-F1
#
_entry.id   AF-A0A1F6Q3V9-F1
#
_cell.length_a   1.000
_cell.length_b   1.000
_cell.length_c   1.000
_cell.angle_alpha   90.00
_cell.angle_beta   90.00
_cell.angle_gamma   90.00
#
_symmetry.space_group_name_H-M   'P 1'
#
loop_
_entity.id
_entity.type
_entity.pdbx_description
1 polymer ?
#
loop_
_entity_poly.entity_id
_entity_poly.type
_entity_poly.pdbx_seq_one_letter_code
_entity_poly.pdbx_strand_id
1 'polypeptide(L)' 'MPVVSSQYWNNVHGYTPEDVQKDLEGLQIMRTLARNMAWLLKCIELGKQNGLLRPENVEERIRTNFIN' A
#
# COMPACT_ATOMS: atom_id res chain seq x y z
N MET A 1 2.55 1.20 10.42
CA MET A 1 1.75 1.81 9.33
C MET A 1 1.10 0.69 8.54
N PRO A 2 -0.20 0.75 8.20
CA PRO A 2 -0.81 -0.28 7.39
C PRO A 2 -0.27 -0.20 5.95
N VAL A 3 0.09 -1.36 5.39
CA VAL A 3 0.50 -1.49 3.99
C VAL A 3 -0.74 -1.82 3.18
N VAL A 4 -1.02 -1.05 2.12
CA VAL A 4 -2.13 -1.33 1.22
C VAL A 4 -1.66 -2.30 0.15
N SER A 5 -2.27 -3.48 0.11
CA SER A 5 -2.00 -4.49 -0.91
C SER A 5 -2.84 -4.28 -2.17
N SER A 6 -2.37 -4.84 -3.28
CA SER A 6 -3.13 -5.02 -4.52
C SER A 6 -3.08 -6.50 -4.93
N GLN A 7 -3.03 -6.79 -6.24
CA GLN A 7 -2.85 -8.15 -6.76
C GLN A 7 -1.43 -8.68 -6.48
N TYR A 8 -0.40 -7.85 -6.71
CA TYR A 8 0.99 -8.11 -6.33
C TYR A 8 1.77 -6.78 -6.24
N TRP A 9 2.93 -6.67 -6.88
CA TRP A 9 3.76 -5.47 -6.93
C TRP A 9 2.98 -4.29 -7.50
N ASN A 10 2.87 -3.24 -6.68
CA ASN A 10 2.24 -1.97 -7.01
C ASN A 10 3.11 -1.16 -7.99
N ASN A 11 3.14 -1.57 -9.26
CA ASN A 11 4.00 -0.98 -10.28
C ASN A 11 3.30 -0.97 -11.66
N VAL A 12 3.81 -0.12 -12.56
CA VAL A 12 3.47 -0.06 -13.99
C VAL A 12 4.77 0.02 -14.81
N HIS A 13 4.77 -0.61 -15.98
CA HIS A 13 5.92 -0.63 -16.88
C HIS A 13 5.71 0.29 -18.08
N GLY A 14 6.68 1.16 -18.36
CA GLY A 14 6.70 2.01 -19.54
C GLY A 14 7.74 3.11 -19.44
N TYR A 15 8.38 3.46 -20.56
CA TYR A 15 9.31 4.60 -20.63
C TYR A 15 8.58 5.93 -20.83
N THR A 16 7.48 5.91 -21.57
CA THR A 16 6.57 7.04 -21.81
C THR A 16 5.20 6.78 -21.20
N PRO A 17 4.38 7.83 -20.96
CA PRO A 17 2.98 7.65 -20.55
C PRO A 17 2.18 6.75 -21.50
N GLU A 18 2.41 6.87 -22.81
CA GLU A 18 1.76 6.05 -23.84
C GLU A 18 2.13 4.57 -23.72
N ASP A 19 3.37 4.27 -23.33
CA ASP A 19 3.79 2.89 -23.06
C ASP A 19 3.17 2.35 -21.78
N VAL A 20 3.06 3.17 -20.73
CA VAL A 20 2.33 2.80 -19.50
C VAL A 20 0.86 2.49 -19.80
N GLN A 21 0.23 3.19 -20.76
CA GLN A 21 -1.15 2.88 -21.15
C GLN A 21 -1.31 1.49 -21.77
N LYS A 22 -0.23 0.91 -22.32
CA LYS A 22 -0.22 -0.44 -22.90
C LYS A 22 -0.01 -1.52 -21.84
N ASP A 23 0.49 -1.17 -20.65
CA ASP A 23 0.60 -2.09 -19.50
C ASP A 23 -0.78 -2.28 -18.84
N LEU A 24 -1.64 -3.06 -19.49
CA LEU A 24 -3.01 -3.28 -19.06
C LEU A 24 -3.11 -3.93 -17.66
N GLU A 25 -2.14 -4.80 -17.34
CA GLU A 25 -2.02 -5.45 -16.04
C GLU A 25 -1.60 -4.45 -14.97
N GLY A 26 -0.53 -3.69 -15.19
CA GLY A 26 -0.10 -2.61 -14.29
C GLY A 26 -1.21 -1.60 -14.02
N LEU A 27 -1.94 -1.18 -15.06
CA LEU A 27 -3.09 -0.30 -14.86
C LEU A 27 -4.19 -0.96 -14.02
N GLN A 28 -4.42 -2.27 -14.16
CA GLN A 28 -5.37 -3.01 -13.33
C GLN A 28 -4.91 -3.07 -11.87
N ILE A 29 -3.64 -3.35 -11.62
CA ILE A 29 -2.99 -3.29 -10.30
C ILE A 29 -3.24 -1.93 -9.65
N MET A 30 -2.96 -0.83 -10.37
CA MET A 30 -3.12 0.52 -9.83
C MET A 30 -4.58 0.85 -9.51
N ARG A 31 -5.54 0.41 -10.33
CA ARG A 31 -6.97 0.55 -10.02
C ARG A 31 -7.37 -0.24 -8.77
N THR A 32 -6.85 -1.45 -8.61
CA THR A 32 -7.11 -2.29 -7.42
C THR A 32 -6.50 -1.67 -6.17
N LEU A 33 -5.24 -1.22 -6.24
CA LEU A 33 -4.55 -0.51 -5.16
C LEU A 33 -5.34 0.72 -4.72
N ALA A 34 -5.79 1.54 -5.67
CA ALA A 34 -6.54 2.76 -5.38
C ALA A 34 -7.87 2.47 -4.66
N ARG A 35 -8.60 1.42 -5.08
CA ARG A 35 -9.84 1.01 -4.39
C ARG A 35 -9.58 0.53 -2.97
N ASN A 36 -8.54 -0.29 -2.77
CA ASN A 36 -8.15 -0.79 -1.45
C ASN A 36 -7.71 0.35 -0.53
N MET A 37 -6.95 1.31 -1.06
CA MET A 37 -6.51 2.49 -0.33
C MET A 37 -7.70 3.37 0.08
N ALA A 38 -8.63 3.64 -0.85
CA ALA A 38 -9.81 4.44 -0.57
C ALA A 38 -10.70 3.79 0.52
N TRP A 39 -10.87 2.47 0.47
CA TRP A 39 -11.58 1.74 1.52
C TRP A 39 -10.85 1.82 2.87
N LEU A 40 -9.54 1.56 2.90
CA LEU A 40 -8.76 1.61 4.14
C LEU A 40 -8.76 3.00 4.79
N LEU A 41 -8.64 4.07 3.99
CA LEU A 41 -8.71 5.44 4.50
C LEU A 41 -10.04 5.73 5.19
N LYS A 42 -11.15 5.24 4.63
CA LYS A 42 -12.47 5.35 5.28
C LYS A 42 -12.53 4.56 6.58
N CYS A 43 -11.97 3.35 6.61
CA CYS A 43 -11.90 2.56 7.84
C CYS A 43 -11.05 3.23 8.93
N ILE A 44 -9.92 3.84 8.58
CA ILE A 44 -9.09 4.60 9.52
C ILE A 44 -9.86 5.78 10.09
N GLU A 45 -10.58 6.52 9.25
CA GLU A 45 -11.39 7.66 9.68
C GLU A 45 -12.52 7.23 10.63
N LEU A 46 -13.26 6.17 10.27
CA LEU A 46 -14.26 5.58 11.15
C LEU A 46 -13.64 5.09 12.46
N GLY A 47 -12.45 4.48 12.42
CA GLY A 47 -11.70 4.06 13.60
C GLY A 47 -11.41 5.23 14.54
N LYS A 48 -10.87 6.34 14.00
CA LYS A 48 -10.61 7.56 14.78
C LYS A 48 -11.87 8.09 15.44
N GLN A 49 -12.98 8.14 14.72
CA GLN A 49 -14.27 8.61 15.24
C GLN A 49 -14.82 7.72 16.37
N ASN A 50 -14.42 6.44 16.39
CA ASN A 50 -14.78 5.48 17.43
C ASN A 50 -13.67 5.26 18.49
N GLY A 51 -12.70 6.18 18.58
CA GLY A 51 -11.62 6.13 19.57
C GLY A 51 -10.53 5.09 19.30
N LEU A 52 -10.53 4.44 18.13
CA LEU A 52 -9.47 3.53 17.70
C LEU A 52 -8.34 4.34 17.05
N LEU A 53 -7.41 4.77 17.90
CA LEU A 53 -6.24 5.53 17.47
C LEU A 53 -5.16 4.62 16.88
N ARG A 54 -4.30 5.21 16.06
CA ARG A 54 -3.12 4.53 15.52
C ARG A 54 -2.23 4.06 16.69
N PRO A 55 -1.65 2.84 16.64
CA PRO A 55 -0.68 2.40 17.65
C PRO A 55 0.50 3.39 17.75
N GLU A 56 0.77 3.86 18.96
CA GLU A 56 1.82 4.85 19.25
C GLU A 56 3.21 4.21 19.32
N ASN A 57 3.27 2.93 19.71
CA ASN A 57 4.52 2.22 19.98
C ASN A 57 5.02 1.52 18.71
N VAL A 58 5.66 2.28 17.81
CA VAL A 58 6.47 1.66 16.76
C VAL A 58 7.62 0.91 17.44
N GLU A 59 7.60 -0.42 17.33
CA GLU A 59 8.64 -1.29 17.87
C GLU A 59 10.02 -0.87 17.34
N GLU A 60 11.03 -0.90 18.21
CA GLU A 60 12.39 -0.59 17.83
C GLU A 60 12.90 -1.59 16.79
N ARG A 61 13.55 -1.09 15.74
CA ARG A 61 14.09 -1.95 14.69
C ARG A 61 15.31 -2.71 15.19
N ILE A 62 15.15 -4.00 15.48
CA ILE A 62 16.25 -4.90 15.77
C ILE A 62 16.93 -5.32 14.44
N ARG A 63 18.25 -5.16 14.34
CA ARG A 63 19.04 -5.68 13.22
C ARG A 63 19.75 -6.96 13.68
N THR A 64 19.55 -8.05 12.94
CA THR A 64 20.21 -9.33 13.22
C THR A 64 21.24 -9.60 12.13
N ASN A 65 22.46 -9.95 12.54
CA ASN A 65 23.46 -10.55 11.65
C ASN A 65 23.36 -12.08 11.78
N PHE A 66 23.12 -12.76 10.66
CA PHE A 66 22.94 -14.23 10.61
C PHE A 66 24.26 -14.98 10.42
N ILE A 67 25.38 -14.27 10.23
CA ILE A 67 26.71 -14.84 10.07
C ILE A 67 27.57 -14.34 11.22
N ASN A 68 27.85 -15.25 12.15
CA ASN A 68 28.95 -15.19 13.11
C ASN A 68 29.84 -16.41 12.87
#